data_AF-A0A952J4Y2-F1
#
_entry.id   AF-A0A952J4Y2-F1
#
_cell.length_a   1.000
_cell.length_b   1.000
_cell.length_c   1.000
_cell.angle_alpha   90.00
_cell.angle_beta   90.00
_cell.angle_gamma   90.00
#
_symmetry.space_group_name_H-M   'P 1'
#
loop_
_entity.id
_entity.type
_entity.pdbx_description
1 polymer ?
#
loop_
_entity_poly.entity_id
_entity_poly.type
_entity_poly.pdbx_seq_one_letter_code
_entity_poly.pdbx_strand_id
1 'polypeptide(L)'
;MYPDKHKEIVTSLMEGKFITVEDLLFETIKKNEDFYITFFENSFGFELIINQDFYYLVSNETNENTSRDISIFFSILCYEIDKNGKNFLEELNYSEFHIDEIIEYFNNSSWTDVIKANKQLNNEENLKRHIGTMVKRNIAVKQSNDRYSFTKAHKLFIDFAKDLIKDDKNEAIA
;
A
#
# COMPACT_ATOMS: atom_id res chain seq x y z
N MET A 1 24.90 -11.61 -17.09
CA MET A 1 25.28 -11.86 -15.68
C MET A 1 24.22 -11.23 -14.81
N TYR A 2 23.80 -11.87 -13.72
CA TYR A 2 22.75 -11.34 -12.84
C TYR A 2 23.29 -10.24 -11.91
N PRO A 3 22.50 -9.19 -11.60
CA PRO A 3 22.87 -8.17 -10.62
C PRO A 3 23.10 -8.74 -9.22
N ASP A 4 23.76 -7.96 -8.35
CA ASP A 4 23.91 -8.31 -6.93
C ASP A 4 22.54 -8.50 -6.25
N LYS A 5 22.45 -9.36 -5.24
CA LYS A 5 21.20 -9.70 -4.54
C LYS A 5 20.01 -10.08 -5.44
N HIS A 6 20.24 -10.47 -6.69
CA HIS A 6 19.19 -10.73 -7.67
C HIS A 6 18.10 -11.68 -7.15
N LYS A 7 18.49 -12.79 -6.51
CA LYS A 7 17.55 -13.75 -5.94
C LYS A 7 16.61 -13.12 -4.91
N GLU A 8 17.13 -12.27 -4.04
CA GLU A 8 16.37 -11.62 -2.96
C GLU A 8 15.37 -10.61 -3.53
N ILE A 9 15.79 -9.83 -4.53
CA ILE A 9 14.94 -8.89 -5.27
C ILE A 9 13.80 -9.63 -5.95
N VAL A 10 14.12 -10.65 -6.74
CA VAL A 10 13.11 -11.44 -7.46
C VAL A 10 12.15 -12.09 -6.48
N THR A 11 12.64 -12.69 -5.40
CA THR A 11 11.78 -13.32 -4.39
C THR A 11 10.83 -12.30 -3.76
N SER A 12 11.35 -11.14 -3.34
CA SER A 12 10.54 -10.11 -2.68
C SER A 12 9.45 -9.57 -3.61
N LEU A 13 9.80 -9.24 -4.85
CA LEU A 13 8.86 -8.72 -5.84
C LEU A 13 7.82 -9.76 -6.26
N MET A 14 8.21 -11.03 -6.43
CA MET A 14 7.27 -12.11 -6.77
C MET A 14 6.32 -12.45 -5.61
N GLU A 15 6.73 -12.22 -4.36
CA GLU A 15 5.86 -12.24 -3.19
C GLU A 15 4.93 -11.00 -3.11
N GLY A 16 4.98 -10.12 -4.12
CA GLY A 16 4.21 -8.88 -4.23
C GLY A 16 4.57 -7.85 -3.17
N LYS A 17 5.81 -7.87 -2.67
CA LYS A 17 6.30 -6.82 -1.77
C LYS A 17 6.69 -5.59 -2.57
N PHE A 18 6.46 -4.44 -1.98
CA PHE A 18 7.07 -3.20 -2.43
C PHE A 18 8.54 -3.16 -1.99
N ILE A 19 9.42 -2.75 -2.88
CA ILE A 19 10.80 -2.40 -2.53
C ILE A 19 10.88 -0.88 -2.52
N THR A 20 10.91 -0.29 -1.33
CA THR A 20 10.85 1.17 -1.14
C THR A 20 12.26 1.76 -1.03
N VAL A 21 12.40 3.09 -1.14
CA VAL A 21 13.68 3.81 -1.04
C VAL A 21 14.44 3.55 0.27
N GLU A 22 13.76 3.13 1.32
CA GLU A 22 14.37 2.76 2.59
C GLU A 22 15.01 1.34 2.57
N ASP A 23 14.74 0.54 1.54
CA ASP A 23 15.26 -0.82 1.39
C ASP A 23 16.66 -0.82 0.76
N LEU A 24 17.56 -1.66 1.31
CA LEU A 24 18.90 -1.88 0.77
C LEU A 24 18.90 -2.47 -0.66
N LEU A 25 17.80 -3.06 -1.10
CA LEU A 25 17.62 -3.60 -2.44
C LEU A 25 17.30 -2.53 -3.49
N PHE A 26 16.78 -1.37 -3.07
CA PHE A 26 16.27 -0.32 -3.95
C PHE A 26 17.33 0.18 -4.94
N GLU A 27 18.51 0.51 -4.44
CA GLU A 27 19.62 1.04 -5.25
C GLU A 27 20.14 0.03 -6.28
N THR A 28 20.02 -1.27 -5.99
CA THR A 28 20.41 -2.30 -6.96
C THR A 28 19.41 -2.38 -8.10
N ILE A 29 18.11 -2.28 -7.82
CA ILE A 29 17.08 -2.24 -8.87
C ILE A 29 17.26 -1.00 -9.72
N LYS A 30 17.39 0.17 -9.08
CA LYS A 30 17.56 1.47 -9.75
C LYS A 30 18.71 1.50 -10.75
N LYS A 31 19.84 0.86 -10.42
CA LYS A 31 21.01 0.78 -11.31
C LYS A 31 20.84 -0.22 -12.45
N ASN A 32 19.83 -1.09 -12.38
CA ASN A 32 19.63 -2.21 -13.29
C ASN A 32 18.15 -2.30 -13.76
N GLU A 33 17.44 -1.17 -13.85
CA GLU A 33 16.01 -1.14 -14.18
C GLU A 33 15.70 -1.87 -15.49
N ASP A 34 16.41 -1.54 -16.58
CA ASP A 34 16.25 -2.19 -17.89
C ASP A 34 16.38 -3.71 -17.82
N PHE A 35 17.32 -4.21 -17.00
CA PHE A 35 17.51 -5.63 -16.78
C PHE A 35 16.28 -6.24 -16.10
N TYR A 36 15.79 -5.62 -15.02
CA TYR A 36 14.66 -6.16 -14.27
C TYR A 36 13.34 -6.04 -15.01
N ILE A 37 13.09 -4.94 -15.73
CA ILE A 37 11.92 -4.79 -16.63
C ILE A 37 11.91 -5.98 -17.61
N THR A 38 12.99 -6.14 -18.37
CA THR A 38 13.11 -7.20 -19.38
C THR A 38 13.03 -8.61 -18.75
N PHE A 39 13.61 -8.79 -17.56
CA PHE A 39 13.60 -10.07 -16.85
C PHE A 39 12.19 -10.46 -16.41
N PHE A 40 11.43 -9.56 -15.78
CA PHE A 40 10.09 -9.87 -15.28
C PHE A 40 9.09 -10.04 -16.42
N GLU A 41 9.18 -9.21 -17.45
CA GLU A 41 8.33 -9.30 -18.63
C GLU A 41 8.55 -10.64 -19.35
N ASN A 42 9.80 -10.97 -19.70
CA ASN A 42 10.08 -12.19 -20.48
C ASN A 42 9.95 -13.49 -19.68
N SER A 43 10.18 -13.45 -18.36
CA SER A 43 10.19 -14.67 -17.54
C SER A 43 8.81 -14.98 -16.95
N PHE A 44 8.00 -13.96 -16.64
CA PHE A 44 6.74 -14.12 -15.91
C PHE A 44 5.57 -13.38 -16.56
N GLY A 45 5.79 -12.54 -17.57
CA GLY A 45 4.75 -11.68 -18.14
C GLY A 45 4.28 -10.59 -17.17
N PHE A 46 5.11 -10.23 -16.19
CA PHE A 46 4.78 -9.21 -15.19
C PHE A 46 5.45 -7.89 -15.53
N GLU A 47 4.74 -6.79 -15.30
CA GLU A 47 5.25 -5.44 -15.46
C GLU A 47 5.92 -4.98 -14.17
N LEU A 48 7.16 -4.47 -14.27
CA LEU A 48 7.81 -3.78 -13.17
C LEU A 48 7.43 -2.31 -13.19
N ILE A 49 6.64 -1.90 -12.20
CA ILE A 49 6.29 -0.50 -12.03
C ILE A 49 7.40 0.22 -11.27
N ILE A 50 7.86 1.32 -11.86
CA ILE A 50 8.96 2.13 -11.36
C ILE A 50 8.41 3.46 -10.83
N ASN A 51 8.69 3.74 -9.57
CA ASN A 51 8.42 5.02 -8.93
C ASN A 51 9.70 5.54 -8.26
N GLN A 52 9.81 6.85 -8.08
CA GLN A 52 10.95 7.47 -7.37
C GLN A 52 11.08 6.97 -5.92
N ASP A 53 9.97 6.54 -5.32
CA ASP A 53 9.92 6.10 -3.93
C ASP A 53 9.88 4.56 -3.75
N PHE A 54 9.49 3.79 -4.78
CA PHE A 54 9.32 2.34 -4.65
C PHE A 54 9.21 1.62 -6.01
N TYR A 55 9.43 0.29 -5.98
CA TYR A 55 9.17 -0.64 -7.06
C TYR A 55 8.16 -1.71 -6.64
N TYR A 56 7.33 -2.17 -7.57
CA TYR A 56 6.45 -3.33 -7.38
C TYR A 56 6.10 -3.99 -8.72
N LEU A 57 5.59 -5.23 -8.66
CA LEU A 57 5.12 -5.94 -9.86
C LEU A 57 3.61 -5.85 -10.01
N VAL A 58 3.17 -5.73 -11.26
CA VAL A 58 1.78 -5.88 -11.68
C VAL A 58 1.67 -7.07 -12.62
N SER A 59 0.65 -7.91 -12.40
CA SER A 59 0.30 -8.97 -13.34
C SER A 59 -1.04 -8.68 -14.00
N ASN A 60 -1.15 -9.02 -15.28
CA ASN A 60 -2.37 -8.83 -16.10
C ASN A 60 -3.55 -9.72 -15.63
N GLU A 61 -3.30 -10.70 -14.76
CA GLU A 61 -4.30 -11.65 -14.27
C GLU A 61 -4.77 -11.35 -12.83
N THR A 62 -4.25 -10.29 -12.19
CA THR A 62 -4.50 -10.06 -10.75
C THR A 62 -5.93 -9.59 -10.49
N ASN A 63 -6.63 -10.30 -9.61
CA ASN A 63 -7.90 -9.86 -9.06
C ASN A 63 -7.65 -8.73 -8.04
N GLU A 64 -7.99 -7.48 -8.39
CA GLU A 64 -7.65 -6.21 -7.71
C GLU A 64 -8.17 -6.03 -6.27
N ASN A 65 -8.81 -7.04 -5.68
CA ASN A 65 -9.51 -6.90 -4.41
C ASN A 65 -8.58 -6.45 -3.26
N THR A 66 -7.33 -6.94 -3.21
CA THR A 66 -6.40 -6.51 -2.16
C THR A 66 -6.01 -5.04 -2.29
N SER A 67 -5.70 -4.58 -3.51
CA SER A 67 -5.38 -3.16 -3.75
C SER A 67 -6.57 -2.27 -3.40
N ARG A 68 -7.79 -2.69 -3.78
CA ARG A 68 -9.03 -2.00 -3.43
C ARG A 68 -9.24 -1.91 -1.92
N ASP A 69 -9.07 -3.01 -1.20
CA ASP A 69 -9.25 -3.05 0.26
C ASP A 69 -8.25 -2.12 0.98
N ILE A 70 -6.99 -2.10 0.53
CA ILE A 70 -5.95 -1.22 1.07
C ILE A 70 -6.25 0.25 0.74
N SER A 71 -6.72 0.55 -0.47
CA SER A 71 -7.14 1.91 -0.82
C SER A 71 -8.33 2.38 0.02
N ILE A 72 -9.34 1.53 0.27
CA ILE A 72 -10.45 1.86 1.17
C ILE A 72 -9.93 2.10 2.60
N PHE A 73 -9.01 1.28 3.08
CA PHE A 73 -8.37 1.48 4.38
C PHE A 73 -7.73 2.87 4.48
N PHE A 74 -6.90 3.26 3.51
CA PHE A 74 -6.24 4.57 3.53
C PHE A 74 -7.23 5.72 3.35
N SER A 75 -8.28 5.58 2.53
CA SER A 75 -9.32 6.60 2.40
C SER A 75 -9.97 6.93 3.74
N ILE A 76 -10.37 5.90 4.48
CA ILE A 76 -11.01 6.05 5.80
C ILE A 76 -10.01 6.64 6.79
N LEU A 77 -8.80 6.09 6.87
CA LEU A 77 -7.78 6.56 7.79
C LEU A 77 -7.41 8.03 7.55
N CYS A 78 -7.18 8.43 6.29
CA CYS A 78 -6.88 9.83 5.94
C CYS A 78 -8.03 10.75 6.34
N TYR A 79 -9.27 10.36 6.02
CA TYR A 79 -10.46 11.14 6.37
C TYR A 79 -10.61 11.35 7.88
N GLU A 80 -10.43 10.31 8.70
CA GLU A 80 -10.55 10.43 10.16
C GLU A 80 -9.39 11.20 10.80
N ILE A 81 -8.16 11.09 10.25
CA ILE A 81 -7.03 11.92 10.69
C ILE A 81 -7.29 13.41 10.41
N ASP A 82 -7.74 13.75 9.21
CA ASP A 82 -8.08 15.12 8.82
C ASP A 82 -9.24 15.68 9.65
N LYS A 83 -10.28 14.87 9.90
CA LYS A 83 -11.42 15.22 10.75
C LYS A 83 -10.98 15.56 12.17
N ASN A 84 -9.90 14.95 12.66
CA ASN A 84 -9.28 15.27 13.94
C ASN A 84 -8.34 16.49 13.90
N GLY A 85 -8.29 17.21 12.78
CA GLY A 85 -7.51 18.44 12.62
C GLY A 85 -6.01 18.24 12.40
N LYS A 86 -5.58 17.01 12.12
CA LYS A 86 -4.19 16.65 11.79
C LYS A 86 -4.02 16.61 10.27
N ASN A 87 -2.80 16.81 9.78
CA ASN A 87 -2.50 16.64 8.36
C ASN A 87 -2.22 15.16 8.06
N PHE A 88 -3.11 14.48 7.35
CA PHE A 88 -2.93 13.06 7.06
C PHE A 88 -1.62 12.73 6.32
N LEU A 89 -1.14 13.61 5.43
CA LEU A 89 0.11 13.37 4.70
C LEU A 89 1.30 13.41 5.65
N GLU A 90 1.32 14.33 6.61
CA GLU A 90 2.39 14.38 7.62
C GLU A 90 2.33 13.15 8.53
N GLU A 91 1.14 12.81 9.02
CA GLU A 91 0.95 11.68 9.92
C GLU A 91 1.34 10.35 9.27
N LEU A 92 0.92 10.09 8.02
CA LEU A 92 1.30 8.86 7.32
C LEU A 92 2.79 8.78 6.96
N ASN A 93 3.48 9.92 6.86
CA ASN A 93 4.92 9.94 6.55
C ASN A 93 5.81 9.83 7.79
N TYR A 94 5.36 10.30 8.95
CA TYR A 94 6.24 10.54 10.10
C TYR A 94 5.74 9.96 11.42
N SER A 95 4.47 9.56 11.53
CA SER A 95 3.90 9.06 12.78
C SER A 95 3.94 7.53 12.88
N GLU A 96 3.89 7.08 14.13
CA GLU A 96 3.59 5.70 14.49
C GLU A 96 2.20 5.61 15.12
N PHE A 97 1.36 4.76 14.55
CA PHE A 97 -0.01 4.55 15.01
C PHE A 97 -0.08 3.32 15.90
N HIS A 98 -0.67 3.44 17.08
CA HIS A 98 -1.00 2.25 17.86
C HIS A 98 -2.16 1.50 17.18
N ILE A 99 -2.17 0.17 17.22
CA ILE A 99 -3.25 -0.60 16.59
C ILE A 99 -4.63 -0.22 17.12
N ASP A 100 -4.75 0.04 18.41
CA ASP A 100 -6.01 0.45 19.03
C ASP A 100 -6.45 1.86 18.58
N GLU A 101 -5.52 2.76 18.26
CA GLU A 101 -5.82 4.07 17.68
C GLU A 101 -6.42 3.90 16.28
N ILE A 102 -5.84 3.02 15.45
CA ILE A 102 -6.39 2.71 14.13
C ILE A 102 -7.80 2.12 14.26
N ILE A 103 -8.00 1.18 15.19
CA ILE A 103 -9.32 0.59 15.45
C ILE A 103 -10.33 1.67 15.87
N GLU A 104 -9.93 2.59 16.74
CA GLU A 104 -10.78 3.68 17.19
C GLU A 104 -11.21 4.60 16.03
N TYR A 105 -10.30 4.93 15.10
CA TYR A 105 -10.65 5.68 13.88
C TYR A 105 -11.74 4.95 13.07
N PHE A 106 -11.60 3.64 12.87
CA PHE A 106 -12.56 2.86 12.09
C PHE A 106 -13.90 2.69 12.82
N ASN A 107 -13.88 2.42 14.12
CA ASN A 107 -15.10 2.24 14.93
C ASN A 107 -15.92 3.55 15.02
N ASN A 108 -15.26 4.70 15.06
CA ASN A 108 -15.90 6.02 15.17
C ASN A 108 -16.11 6.70 13.80
N SER A 109 -15.81 6.02 12.70
CA SER A 109 -15.90 6.62 11.38
C SER A 109 -17.32 6.85 10.92
N SER A 110 -17.53 7.92 10.15
CA SER A 110 -18.81 8.15 9.46
C SER A 110 -19.04 7.19 8.28
N TRP A 111 -18.00 6.49 7.80
CA TRP A 111 -18.04 5.60 6.64
C TRP A 111 -18.54 4.18 6.98
N THR A 112 -19.48 4.08 7.93
CA THR A 112 -19.88 2.79 8.52
C THR A 112 -20.40 1.77 7.50
N ASP A 113 -21.12 2.21 6.46
CA ASP A 113 -21.64 1.31 5.42
C ASP A 113 -20.51 0.72 4.56
N VAL A 114 -19.51 1.53 4.21
CA VAL A 114 -18.31 1.10 3.47
C VAL A 114 -17.51 0.10 4.30
N ILE A 115 -17.31 0.39 5.59
CA ILE A 115 -16.61 -0.49 6.53
C ILE A 115 -17.32 -1.84 6.65
N LYS A 116 -18.65 -1.84 6.84
CA LYS A 116 -19.44 -3.08 6.96
C LYS A 116 -19.44 -3.91 5.69
N ALA A 117 -19.43 -3.26 4.52
CA ALA A 117 -19.38 -3.93 3.22
C ALA A 117 -18.00 -4.56 2.93
N ASN A 118 -16.92 -4.00 3.48
CA ASN A 118 -15.57 -4.51 3.30
C ASN A 118 -15.23 -5.63 4.30
N LYS A 119 -15.08 -6.87 3.81
CA LYS A 119 -14.78 -8.05 4.64
C LYS A 119 -13.44 -8.00 5.39
N GLN A 120 -12.51 -7.15 4.98
CA GLN A 120 -11.23 -6.97 5.66
C GLN A 120 -11.27 -5.91 6.75
N LEU A 121 -12.28 -5.04 6.75
CA LEU A 121 -12.35 -3.86 7.64
C LEU A 121 -13.54 -3.92 8.61
N ASN A 122 -14.51 -4.80 8.37
CA ASN A 122 -15.80 -4.83 9.07
C ASN A 122 -15.77 -5.25 10.55
N ASN A 123 -14.61 -5.62 11.10
CA ASN A 123 -14.40 -5.81 12.54
C ASN A 123 -12.91 -5.70 12.89
N GLU A 124 -12.63 -5.60 14.20
CA GLU A 124 -11.28 -5.38 14.72
C GLU A 124 -10.28 -6.49 14.37
N GLU A 125 -10.70 -7.76 14.42
CA GLU A 125 -9.83 -8.89 14.10
C GLU A 125 -9.43 -8.88 12.62
N ASN A 126 -10.41 -8.63 11.74
CA ASN A 126 -10.19 -8.50 10.31
C ASN A 126 -9.27 -7.31 10.00
N LEU A 127 -9.48 -6.16 10.66
CA LEU A 127 -8.65 -4.98 10.50
C LEU A 127 -7.18 -5.24 10.92
N LYS A 128 -6.97 -5.88 12.07
CA LYS A 128 -5.64 -6.32 12.54
C LYS A 128 -4.96 -7.23 11.52
N ARG A 129 -5.70 -8.21 10.98
CA ARG A 129 -5.20 -9.11 9.92
C ARG A 129 -4.87 -8.35 8.64
N HIS A 130 -5.69 -7.37 8.27
CA HIS A 130 -5.48 -6.53 7.09
C HIS A 130 -4.19 -5.71 7.20
N ILE A 131 -3.93 -5.12 8.37
CA ILE A 131 -2.65 -4.45 8.65
C ILE A 131 -1.48 -5.44 8.57
N GLY A 132 -1.65 -6.68 9.07
CA GLY A 132 -0.67 -7.75 8.88
C GLY A 132 -0.37 -8.07 7.41
N THR A 133 -1.37 -8.00 6.53
CA THR A 133 -1.18 -8.13 5.08
C THR A 133 -0.36 -6.96 4.52
N MET A 134 -0.62 -5.73 4.96
CA MET A 134 0.19 -4.57 4.58
C MET A 134 1.64 -4.69 5.05
N VAL A 135 1.88 -5.24 6.24
CA VAL A 135 3.25 -5.53 6.72
C VAL A 135 3.95 -6.55 5.83
N LYS A 136 3.27 -7.65 5.47
CA LYS A 136 3.85 -8.67 4.58
C LYS A 136 4.23 -8.12 3.20
N ARG A 137 3.51 -7.10 2.73
CA ARG A 137 3.71 -6.43 1.43
C ARG A 137 4.69 -5.25 1.51
N ASN A 138 5.25 -4.95 2.69
CA ASN A 138 6.10 -3.78 2.92
C ASN A 138 5.40 -2.43 2.65
N ILE A 139 4.11 -2.35 2.93
CA ILE A 139 3.30 -1.11 2.91
C ILE A 139 3.26 -0.48 4.31
N ALA A 140 3.31 -1.33 5.34
CA ALA A 140 3.44 -0.93 6.73
C ALA A 140 4.64 -1.65 7.37
N VAL A 141 5.18 -1.07 8.43
CA VAL A 141 6.25 -1.67 9.24
C VAL A 141 5.73 -1.78 10.67
N LYS A 142 5.77 -2.99 11.22
CA LYS A 142 5.45 -3.19 12.64
C LYS A 142 6.63 -2.71 13.48
N GLN A 143 6.34 -1.74 14.35
CA GLN A 143 7.25 -1.23 15.37
C GLN A 143 7.02 -1.98 16.70
N SER A 144 7.72 -1.56 17.75
CA SER A 144 7.49 -2.08 19.10
C SER A 144 6.10 -1.73 19.63
N ASN A 145 5.61 -2.48 20.64
CA ASN A 145 4.36 -2.21 21.37
C ASN A 145 3.13 -2.04 20.46
N ASP A 146 2.97 -2.94 19.48
CA ASP A 146 1.84 -2.94 18.54
C ASP A 146 1.58 -1.61 17.83
N ARG A 147 2.66 -0.87 17.58
CA ARG A 147 2.66 0.32 16.75
C ARG A 147 3.07 -0.01 15.32
N TYR A 148 2.57 0.79 14.38
CA TYR A 148 2.84 0.63 12.96
C TYR A 148 3.17 2.00 12.35
N SER A 149 4.16 2.02 11.45
CA SER A 149 4.40 3.14 10.54
C SER A 149 4.13 2.70 9.11
N PHE A 150 3.85 3.65 8.21
CA PHE A 150 3.62 3.35 6.80
C PHE A 150 4.86 3.68 5.95
N THR A 151 5.20 2.79 5.02
CA THR A 151 6.28 3.03 4.06
C THR A 151 5.79 3.93 2.94
N LYS A 152 6.69 4.42 2.06
CA LYS A 152 6.28 5.26 0.92
C LYS A 152 5.31 4.57 -0.05
N ALA A 153 5.18 3.25 -0.01
CA ALA A 153 4.21 2.50 -0.80
C ALA A 153 2.75 2.91 -0.51
N HIS A 154 2.46 3.49 0.67
CA HIS A 154 1.10 3.98 0.98
C HIS A 154 0.60 5.02 -0.06
N LYS A 155 1.51 5.77 -0.69
CA LYS A 155 1.17 6.80 -1.68
C LYS A 155 0.37 6.26 -2.86
N LEU A 156 0.70 5.04 -3.32
CA LEU A 156 -0.03 4.37 -4.42
C LEU A 156 -1.53 4.27 -4.11
N PHE A 157 -1.86 3.88 -2.88
CA PHE A 157 -3.23 3.62 -2.47
C PHE A 157 -4.00 4.91 -2.19
N ILE A 158 -3.32 5.97 -1.73
CA ILE A 158 -3.90 7.31 -1.60
C ILE A 158 -4.21 7.88 -2.98
N ASP A 159 -3.30 7.75 -3.94
CA ASP A 159 -3.51 8.28 -5.28
C ASP A 159 -4.61 7.52 -6.02
N PHE A 160 -4.67 6.19 -5.86
CA PHE A 160 -5.81 5.40 -6.34
C PHE A 160 -7.14 5.88 -5.74
N ALA A 161 -7.19 6.15 -4.43
CA ALA A 161 -8.38 6.69 -3.78
C ALA A 161 -8.79 8.07 -4.32
N LYS A 162 -7.82 8.97 -4.59
CA LYS A 162 -8.11 10.28 -5.19
C LYS A 162 -8.67 10.15 -6.60
N ASP A 163 -8.15 9.22 -7.39
CA ASP A 163 -8.58 9.04 -8.78
C ASP A 163 -10.00 8.48 -8.86
N LEU A 164 -10.37 7.53 -7.97
CA LEU A 164 -11.77 7.08 -7.82
C LEU A 164 -12.75 8.25 -7.57
N ILE A 165 -12.36 9.24 -6.76
CA ILE A 165 -13.21 10.41 -6.46
C ILE A 165 -13.32 11.36 -7.67
N LYS A 166 -12.30 11.42 -8.53
CA LYS A 166 -12.33 12.28 -9.73
C LYS A 166 -13.21 11.67 -10.82
N ASP A 167 -13.16 10.35 -10.99
CA ASP A 167 -13.97 9.66 -11.99
C ASP A 167 -15.48 9.79 -11.68
N ASP A 168 -15.87 9.67 -10.40
CA ASP A 168 -17.26 9.92 -9.95
C ASP A 168 -17.75 11.35 -10.26
N LYS A 169 -16.86 12.35 -10.23
CA LYS A 169 -17.21 13.74 -10.55
C LYS A 169 -17.36 13.99 -12.05
N ASN A 170 -16.68 13.22 -12.89
CA ASN A 170 -16.79 13.34 -14.34
C ASN A 170 -18.05 12.64 -14.87
N GLU A 171 -18.49 11.54 -14.24
CA GLU A 171 -19.77 10.89 -14.57
C GLU A 171 -20.98 11.72 -14.10
N ALA A 172 -20.86 12.48 -13.01
CA ALA A 172 -21.93 13.36 -12.53
C ALA A 172 -22.15 14.63 -13.39
N ILE A 173 -21.29 14.89 -14.39
CA ILE A 173 -21.36 16.06 -15.28
C ILE A 173 -21.63 15.64 -16.75
N ALA A 174 -21.84 14.35 -17.02
CA ALA A 174 -22.13 13.81 -18.35
C ALA A 174 -23.64 13.63 -18.62
#